data_AF-A0A6M5UIU8-F1
#
_entry.id   AF-A0A6M5UIU8-F1
#
_cell.length_a   1.000
_cell.length_b   1.000
_cell.length_c   1.000
_cell.angle_alpha   90.00
_cell.angle_beta   90.00
_cell.angle_gamma   90.00
#
_symmetry.space_group_name_H-M   'P 1'
#
loop_
_entity.id
_entity.type
_entity.pdbx_description
1 polymer ?
#
loop_
_entity_poly.entity_id
_entity_poly.type
_entity_poly.pdbx_seq_one_letter_code
_entity_poly.pdbx_strand_id
1 'polypeptide(L)'
;MEENGGARFTVDELAARADVARRTIFNHFASLDDVVVEVCEDVLGTVVDALGASAAEPGTDRTTPLDDLTAALRGTDLVGPMAYLTRALGGTATEPTPRVTTMVVRTFTHLAERLVAETTRRHPDVDPLEIEMLVAALMAGVLVIQRRWWAATGAADDDASRRTWDDLLDRLVTRTRTGHAATA
;
A
#
# COMPACT_ATOMS: atom_id res chain seq x y z
N MET A 1 4.30 -1.85 -40.83
CA MET A 1 5.14 -2.82 -40.10
C MET A 1 6.13 -2.00 -39.29
N GLU A 2 6.07 -1.88 -37.97
CA GLU A 2 5.19 -2.40 -36.92
C GLU A 2 5.06 -1.26 -35.89
N GLU A 3 3.83 -0.90 -35.52
CA GLU A 3 3.52 0.00 -34.42
C GLU A 3 3.65 -0.78 -33.10
N ASN A 4 4.77 -0.63 -32.39
CA ASN A 4 4.90 -1.17 -31.03
C ASN A 4 4.28 -0.20 -30.01
N GLY A 5 2.95 -0.13 -30.04
CA GLY A 5 2.10 0.63 -29.11
C GLY A 5 1.85 -0.09 -27.79
N GLY A 6 2.92 -0.38 -27.03
CA GLY A 6 2.81 -0.74 -25.61
C GLY A 6 3.40 0.39 -24.78
N ALA A 7 2.57 1.20 -24.13
CA ALA A 7 2.98 2.37 -23.35
C ALA A 7 3.88 1.95 -22.17
N ARG A 8 5.18 1.90 -22.43
CA ARG A 8 6.24 1.82 -21.42
C ARG A 8 6.35 3.20 -20.81
N PHE A 9 5.86 3.37 -19.59
CA PHE A 9 5.99 4.63 -18.85
C PHE A 9 7.46 5.07 -18.85
N THR A 10 7.74 6.24 -19.41
CA THR A 10 9.09 6.79 -19.52
C THR A 10 9.28 7.90 -18.50
N VAL A 11 10.53 8.17 -18.11
CA VAL A 11 10.86 9.32 -17.24
C VAL A 11 10.31 10.64 -17.81
N ASP A 12 10.08 10.71 -19.12
CA ASP A 12 9.50 11.87 -19.79
C ASP A 12 8.01 12.05 -19.47
N GLU A 13 7.24 10.96 -19.29
CA GLU A 13 5.84 11.04 -18.86
C GLU A 13 5.71 11.45 -17.39
N LEU A 14 6.63 10.99 -16.54
CA LEU A 14 6.73 11.45 -15.15
C LEU A 14 7.04 12.94 -15.08
N ALA A 15 8.04 13.39 -15.84
CA ALA A 15 8.45 14.78 -15.93
C ALA A 15 7.30 15.68 -16.43
N ALA A 16 6.59 15.24 -17.47
CA ALA A 16 5.45 15.98 -18.02
C ALA A 16 4.29 16.11 -17.02
N ARG A 17 4.01 15.08 -16.22
CA ARG A 17 2.91 15.12 -15.23
C ARG A 17 3.27 15.89 -13.97
N ALA A 18 4.54 15.87 -13.57
CA ALA A 18 5.04 16.67 -12.47
C ALA A 18 5.35 18.13 -12.87
N ASP A 19 5.15 18.50 -14.14
CA ASP A 19 5.53 19.80 -14.72
C ASP A 19 6.99 20.20 -14.41
N VAL A 20 7.89 19.22 -14.47
CA VAL A 20 9.33 19.41 -14.24
C VAL A 20 10.14 18.91 -15.41
N ALA A 21 11.37 19.41 -15.56
CA ALA A 21 12.28 18.88 -16.57
C ALA A 21 12.72 17.45 -16.23
N ARG A 22 12.94 16.60 -17.24
CA ARG A 22 13.51 15.24 -17.10
C ARG A 22 14.78 15.24 -16.24
N ARG A 23 15.63 16.26 -16.38
CA ARG A 23 16.87 16.42 -15.59
C ARG A 23 16.61 16.65 -14.10
N THR A 24 15.48 17.25 -13.72
CA THR A 24 15.07 17.41 -12.32
C THR A 24 14.78 16.06 -11.67
N ILE A 25 14.13 15.15 -12.39
CA ILE A 25 13.88 13.78 -11.90
C ILE A 25 15.22 13.04 -11.66
N PHE A 26 16.15 13.07 -12.61
CA PHE A 26 17.46 12.41 -12.44
C PHE A 26 18.41 13.09 -11.44
N ASN A 27 18.18 14.37 -11.12
CA ASN A 27 18.91 15.04 -10.04
C ASN A 27 18.41 14.60 -8.66
N HIS A 28 17.14 14.16 -8.57
CA HIS A 28 16.53 13.74 -7.31
C HIS A 28 16.58 12.22 -7.11
N PHE A 29 16.51 11.45 -8.20
CA PHE A 29 16.47 10.00 -8.20
C PHE A 29 17.53 9.40 -9.12
N ALA A 30 18.33 8.46 -8.61
CA ALA A 30 19.37 7.81 -9.39
C ALA A 30 18.80 6.80 -10.40
N SER A 31 17.56 6.35 -10.20
CA SER A 31 16.83 5.42 -11.08
C SER A 31 15.31 5.51 -10.91
N LEU A 32 14.57 4.95 -11.87
CA LEU A 32 13.11 4.76 -11.75
C LEU A 32 12.75 3.87 -10.55
N ASP A 33 13.62 2.92 -10.18
CA ASP A 33 13.45 2.08 -9.00
C ASP A 33 13.40 2.93 -7.73
N ASP A 34 14.22 4.00 -7.64
CA ASP A 34 14.26 4.89 -6.47
C ASP A 34 12.98 5.76 -6.38
N VAL A 35 12.38 6.12 -7.51
CA VAL A 35 11.06 6.80 -7.55
C VAL A 35 9.95 5.89 -7.01
N VAL A 36 9.98 4.61 -7.38
CA VAL A 36 8.98 3.63 -6.93
C VAL A 36 9.05 3.43 -5.42
N VAL A 37 10.26 3.42 -4.86
CA VAL A 37 10.47 3.33 -3.40
C VAL A 37 9.91 4.55 -2.69
N GLU A 38 10.23 5.76 -3.16
CA GLU A 38 9.76 7.00 -2.55
C GLU A 38 8.22 7.08 -2.55
N VAL A 39 7.59 6.71 -3.66
CA VAL A 39 6.11 6.70 -3.77
C VAL A 39 5.51 5.62 -2.87
N CYS A 40 6.12 4.43 -2.77
CA CYS A 40 5.69 3.42 -1.80
C CYS A 40 5.78 3.95 -0.36
N GLU A 41 6.88 4.64 -0.01
CA GLU A 41 7.11 5.21 1.33
C GLU A 41 6.13 6.34 1.66
N ASP A 42 5.82 7.22 0.71
CA ASP A 42 4.90 8.34 0.87
C ASP A 42 3.45 7.86 1.09
N VAL A 43 2.99 6.94 0.24
CA VAL A 43 1.62 6.40 0.28
C VAL A 43 1.40 5.59 1.56
N LEU A 44 2.36 4.76 1.91
CA LEU A 44 2.25 3.94 3.11
C LEU A 44 2.55 4.77 4.38
N GLY A 45 3.35 5.82 4.27
CA GLY A 45 3.52 6.84 5.31
C GLY A 45 2.21 7.53 5.63
N THR A 46 1.39 7.81 4.61
CA THR A 46 0.04 8.38 4.79
C THR A 46 -0.87 7.49 5.64
N VAL A 47 -0.71 6.16 5.58
CA VAL A 47 -1.47 5.23 6.46
C VAL A 47 -1.05 5.37 7.91
N VAL A 48 0.27 5.49 8.17
CA VAL A 48 0.80 5.72 9.52
C VAL A 48 0.35 7.07 10.05
N ASP A 49 0.35 8.10 9.20
CA ASP A 49 -0.09 9.44 9.55
C ASP A 49 -1.61 9.50 9.76
N ALA A 50 -2.41 8.77 8.98
CA ALA A 50 -3.85 8.64 9.17
C ALA A 50 -4.18 7.93 10.48
N LEU A 51 -3.42 6.87 10.82
CA LEU A 51 -3.50 6.24 12.14
C LEU A 51 -3.18 7.29 13.20
N GLY A 52 -2.07 8.03 13.07
CA GLY A 52 -1.63 9.10 13.97
C GLY A 52 -2.62 10.26 14.15
N ALA A 53 -3.25 10.70 13.06
CA ALA A 53 -4.17 11.84 12.99
C ALA A 53 -5.60 11.48 13.37
N SER A 54 -5.97 10.20 13.35
CA SER A 54 -7.20 9.72 13.96
C SER A 54 -7.11 9.98 15.47
N ALA A 55 -7.57 11.15 15.88
CA ALA A 55 -7.73 11.50 17.26
C ALA A 55 -8.70 10.47 17.85
N ALA A 56 -8.23 9.63 18.77
CA ALA A 56 -9.15 8.90 19.61
C ALA A 56 -9.97 9.98 20.33
N GLU A 57 -11.23 10.17 19.95
CA GLU A 57 -12.09 11.08 20.68
C GLU A 57 -12.15 10.56 22.12
N PRO A 58 -11.77 11.38 23.12
CA PRO A 58 -11.80 10.94 24.50
C PRO A 58 -13.25 10.63 24.89
N GLY A 59 -13.60 9.35 24.96
CA GLY A 59 -14.92 8.88 25.39
C GLY A 59 -15.70 8.02 24.37
N THR A 60 -15.21 7.81 23.15
CA THR A 60 -15.76 6.76 22.28
C THR A 60 -15.23 5.40 22.74
N ASP A 61 -16.11 4.40 22.84
CA ASP A 61 -15.78 3.01 23.20
C ASP A 61 -14.44 2.58 22.61
N ARG A 62 -13.53 2.04 23.44
CA ARG A 62 -12.17 1.66 23.04
C ARG A 62 -12.23 0.76 21.80
N THR A 63 -11.92 1.36 20.66
CA THR A 63 -11.88 0.69 19.37
C THR A 63 -10.71 -0.30 19.40
N THR A 64 -10.89 -1.51 18.86
CA THR A 64 -9.81 -2.53 18.96
C THR A 64 -8.61 -2.13 18.09
N PRO A 65 -7.38 -2.64 18.34
CA PRO A 65 -6.24 -2.39 17.45
C PRO A 65 -6.54 -2.68 15.97
N LEU A 66 -7.32 -3.73 15.69
CA LEU A 66 -7.75 -4.08 14.34
C LEU A 66 -8.69 -3.03 13.75
N ASP A 67 -9.62 -2.50 14.53
CA ASP A 67 -10.58 -1.50 14.07
C ASP A 67 -9.88 -0.16 13.76
N ASP A 68 -8.90 0.25 14.58
CA ASP A 68 -8.07 1.44 14.33
C ASP A 68 -7.25 1.30 13.03
N LEU A 69 -6.57 0.16 12.86
CA LEU A 69 -5.83 -0.15 11.63
C LEU A 69 -6.76 -0.20 10.41
N THR A 70 -7.96 -0.75 10.57
CA THR A 70 -8.97 -0.80 9.51
C THR A 70 -9.44 0.60 9.13
N ALA A 71 -9.68 1.48 10.10
CA ALA A 71 -10.07 2.87 9.86
C ALA A 71 -8.97 3.63 9.11
N ALA A 72 -7.71 3.47 9.52
CA ALA A 72 -6.56 4.08 8.85
C ALA A 72 -6.42 3.60 7.39
N LEU A 73 -6.56 2.28 7.14
CA LEU A 73 -6.50 1.71 5.80
C LEU A 73 -7.64 2.19 4.89
N ARG A 74 -8.86 2.32 5.43
CA ARG A 74 -10.02 2.82 4.69
C ARG A 74 -9.99 4.33 4.45
N GLY A 75 -9.37 5.08 5.36
CA GLY A 75 -9.22 6.54 5.24
C GLY A 75 -8.13 6.97 4.25
N THR A 76 -7.32 6.04 3.76
CA THR A 76 -6.19 6.32 2.86
C THR A 76 -6.52 5.86 1.44
N ASP A 77 -6.34 6.73 0.44
CA ASP A 77 -6.43 6.31 -0.97
C ASP A 77 -5.18 5.51 -1.37
N LEU A 78 -5.24 4.19 -1.18
CA LEU A 78 -4.19 3.27 -1.62
C LEU A 78 -4.31 2.91 -3.10
N VAL A 79 -5.52 2.96 -3.67
CA VAL A 79 -5.78 2.49 -5.04
C VAL A 79 -5.08 3.35 -6.07
N GLY A 80 -5.21 4.68 -5.99
CA GLY A 80 -4.60 5.60 -6.95
C GLY A 80 -3.08 5.39 -7.08
N PRO A 81 -2.33 5.43 -5.96
CA PRO A 81 -0.89 5.22 -5.99
C PRO A 81 -0.46 3.80 -6.37
N MET A 82 -1.15 2.75 -5.90
CA MET A 82 -0.86 1.36 -6.32
C MET A 82 -1.09 1.17 -7.82
N ALA A 83 -2.18 1.73 -8.35
CA ALA A 83 -2.51 1.70 -9.77
C ALA A 83 -1.43 2.42 -10.59
N TYR A 84 -1.00 3.60 -10.11
CA TYR A 84 0.08 4.36 -10.72
C TYR A 84 1.40 3.58 -10.71
N LEU A 85 1.82 3.05 -9.56
CA LEU A 85 3.06 2.28 -9.41
C LEU A 85 3.06 1.02 -10.29
N THR A 86 1.95 0.29 -10.33
CA THR A 86 1.83 -0.94 -11.13
C THR A 86 1.93 -0.65 -12.63
N ARG A 87 1.33 0.46 -13.09
CA ARG A 87 1.46 0.92 -14.49
C ARG A 87 2.86 1.47 -14.78
N ALA A 88 3.44 2.22 -13.85
CA ALA A 88 4.80 2.79 -13.96
C ALA A 88 5.86 1.69 -14.04
N LEU A 89 5.66 0.58 -13.32
CA LEU A 89 6.49 -0.63 -13.37
C LEU A 89 6.25 -1.50 -14.62
N GLY A 90 5.42 -1.05 -15.56
CA GLY A 90 5.33 -1.65 -16.89
C GLY A 90 4.36 -2.81 -17.02
N GLY A 91 3.34 -2.92 -16.16
CA GLY A 91 2.03 -3.52 -16.41
C GLY A 91 1.93 -5.02 -16.79
N THR A 92 2.79 -5.60 -17.64
CA THR A 92 2.59 -6.94 -18.20
C THR A 92 3.83 -7.62 -18.83
N ALA A 93 5.10 -7.17 -18.68
CA ALA A 93 6.19 -7.81 -19.44
C ALA A 93 7.57 -8.03 -18.79
N THR A 94 7.83 -7.60 -17.55
CA THR A 94 9.12 -7.90 -16.90
C THR A 94 8.93 -8.11 -15.42
N GLU A 95 9.42 -9.24 -14.90
CA GLU A 95 9.47 -9.48 -13.47
C GLU A 95 10.20 -8.31 -12.78
N PRO A 96 9.73 -7.86 -11.60
CA PRO A 96 10.43 -6.82 -10.85
C PRO A 96 11.90 -7.22 -10.67
N THR A 97 12.83 -6.29 -10.90
CA THR A 97 14.25 -6.62 -10.72
C THR A 97 14.49 -7.05 -9.27
N PRO A 98 15.50 -7.91 -8.99
CA PRO A 98 15.82 -8.30 -7.62
C PRO A 98 16.07 -7.10 -6.68
N ARG A 99 16.58 -5.99 -7.24
CA ARG A 99 16.77 -4.72 -6.53
C ARG A 99 15.42 -4.12 -6.11
N VAL A 100 14.46 -3.97 -7.03
CA VAL A 100 13.12 -3.45 -6.73
C VAL A 100 12.42 -4.32 -5.69
N THR A 101 12.46 -5.64 -5.86
CA THR A 101 11.87 -6.58 -4.89
C THR A 101 12.48 -6.41 -3.50
N THR A 102 13.81 -6.34 -3.40
CA THR A 102 14.50 -6.14 -2.11
C THR A 102 14.12 -4.81 -1.47
N MET A 103 14.03 -3.75 -2.26
CA MET A 103 13.67 -2.42 -1.77
C MET A 103 12.22 -2.38 -1.29
N VAL A 104 11.26 -2.89 -2.07
CA VAL A 104 9.85 -2.99 -1.66
C VAL A 104 9.73 -3.77 -0.36
N VAL A 105 10.40 -4.92 -0.22
CA VAL A 105 10.40 -5.69 1.04
C VAL A 105 10.92 -4.86 2.21
N ARG A 106 12.03 -4.13 2.05
CA ARG A 106 12.58 -3.27 3.11
C ARG A 106 11.63 -2.15 3.50
N THR A 107 11.04 -1.46 2.52
CA THR A 107 10.06 -0.40 2.75
C THR A 107 8.87 -0.96 3.55
N PHE A 108 8.32 -2.11 3.13
CA PHE A 108 7.22 -2.77 3.83
C PHE A 108 7.58 -3.16 5.27
N THR A 109 8.80 -3.68 5.50
CA THR A 109 9.27 -3.99 6.86
C THR A 109 9.34 -2.75 7.73
N HIS A 110 9.94 -1.66 7.23
CA HIS A 110 10.05 -0.40 7.97
C HIS A 110 8.66 0.19 8.32
N LEU A 111 7.71 0.05 7.42
CA LEU A 111 6.32 0.49 7.66
C LEU A 111 5.61 -0.38 8.69
N ALA A 112 5.82 -1.69 8.66
CA ALA A 112 5.29 -2.59 9.69
C ALA A 112 5.83 -2.20 11.07
N GLU A 113 7.12 -1.89 11.20
CA GLU A 113 7.72 -1.40 12.45
C GLU A 113 7.07 -0.09 12.93
N ARG A 114 6.86 0.87 12.03
CA ARG A 114 6.17 2.14 12.35
C ARG A 114 4.72 1.93 12.78
N LEU A 115 3.99 1.04 12.10
CA LEU A 115 2.61 0.69 12.45
C LEU A 115 2.53 0.00 13.81
N VAL A 116 3.46 -0.92 14.11
CA VAL A 116 3.55 -1.55 15.44
C VAL A 116 3.79 -0.49 16.51
N ALA A 117 4.79 0.38 16.34
CA ALA A 117 5.10 1.42 17.31
C ALA A 117 3.89 2.33 17.59
N GLU A 118 3.18 2.74 16.54
CA GLU A 118 2.03 3.64 16.66
C GLU A 118 0.79 2.95 17.24
N THR A 119 0.57 1.68 16.89
CA THR A 119 -0.53 0.87 17.46
C THR A 119 -0.28 0.58 18.95
N THR A 120 0.95 0.23 19.32
CA THR A 120 1.36 0.04 20.73
C THR A 120 1.18 1.32 21.55
N ARG A 121 1.49 2.49 20.96
CA ARG A 121 1.27 3.78 21.60
C ARG A 121 -0.22 4.06 21.88
N ARG A 122 -1.11 3.62 20.99
CA ARG A 122 -2.58 3.76 21.15
C ARG A 122 -3.19 2.73 22.08
N HIS A 123 -2.62 1.54 22.14
CA HIS A 123 -3.15 0.39 22.87
C HIS A 123 -2.15 -0.11 23.92
N PRO A 124 -1.78 0.70 24.93
CA PRO A 124 -0.78 0.33 25.93
C PRO A 124 -1.20 -0.87 26.81
N ASP A 125 -2.50 -1.16 26.85
CA ASP A 125 -3.07 -2.28 27.61
C ASP A 125 -3.04 -3.62 26.86
N VAL A 126 -2.68 -3.63 25.58
CA VAL A 126 -2.61 -4.83 24.74
C VAL A 126 -1.18 -5.37 24.72
N ASP A 127 -1.03 -6.69 24.77
CA ASP A 127 0.28 -7.35 24.68
C ASP A 127 0.99 -6.94 23.37
N PRO A 128 2.24 -6.41 23.44
CA PRO A 128 3.01 -6.07 22.25
C PRO A 128 3.13 -7.20 21.22
N LEU A 129 3.21 -8.46 21.68
CA LEU A 129 3.26 -9.61 20.77
C LEU A 129 1.98 -9.74 19.94
N GLU A 130 0.81 -9.48 20.52
CA GLU A 130 -0.47 -9.50 19.82
C GLU A 130 -0.55 -8.39 18.78
N ILE A 131 -0.01 -7.21 19.08
CA ILE A 131 0.07 -6.09 18.13
C ILE A 131 1.01 -6.43 16.97
N GLU A 132 2.20 -6.97 17.26
CA GLU A 132 3.15 -7.41 16.24
C GLU A 132 2.54 -8.47 15.30
N MET A 133 1.89 -9.48 15.86
CA MET A 133 1.22 -10.53 15.08
C MET A 133 0.09 -9.95 14.21
N LEU A 134 -0.73 -9.07 14.78
CA LEU A 134 -1.82 -8.42 14.07
C LEU A 134 -1.32 -7.59 12.88
N VAL A 135 -0.34 -6.70 13.11
CA VAL A 135 0.23 -5.84 12.06
C VAL A 135 0.90 -6.69 10.99
N ALA A 136 1.68 -7.70 11.38
CA ALA A 136 2.33 -8.61 10.42
C ALA A 136 1.31 -9.35 9.54
N ALA A 137 0.25 -9.89 10.15
CA ALA A 137 -0.83 -10.59 9.44
C ALA A 137 -1.58 -9.65 8.49
N LEU A 138 -1.88 -8.44 8.93
CA LEU A 138 -2.59 -7.43 8.13
C LEU A 138 -1.73 -6.99 6.93
N MET A 139 -0.45 -6.70 7.14
CA MET A 139 0.48 -6.31 6.08
C MET A 139 0.66 -7.41 5.03
N ALA A 140 0.81 -8.66 5.47
CA ALA A 140 0.86 -9.81 4.56
C ALA A 140 -0.46 -9.95 3.78
N GLY A 141 -1.60 -9.75 4.45
CA GLY A 141 -2.93 -9.75 3.83
C GLY A 141 -3.11 -8.68 2.76
N VAL A 142 -2.64 -7.45 3.03
CA VAL A 142 -2.66 -6.32 2.08
C VAL A 142 -1.90 -6.67 0.79
N LEU A 143 -0.71 -7.26 0.91
CA LEU A 143 0.06 -7.74 -0.25
C LEU A 143 -0.71 -8.80 -1.06
N VAL A 144 -1.41 -9.71 -0.40
CA VAL A 144 -2.22 -10.74 -1.07
C VAL A 144 -3.40 -10.13 -1.82
N ILE A 145 -4.14 -9.20 -1.21
CA ILE A 145 -5.28 -8.57 -1.86
C ILE A 145 -4.86 -7.63 -2.99
N GLN A 146 -3.71 -6.95 -2.87
CA GLN A 146 -3.13 -6.11 -3.92
C GLN A 146 -2.87 -6.91 -5.21
N ARG A 147 -2.26 -8.09 -5.08
CA ARG A 147 -2.05 -8.99 -6.24
C ARG A 147 -3.36 -9.45 -6.88
N ARG A 148 -4.39 -9.75 -6.06
CA ARG A 148 -5.71 -10.17 -6.57
C ARG A 148 -6.47 -9.04 -7.24
N TRP A 149 -6.45 -7.87 -6.63
CA TRP A 149 -7.02 -6.65 -7.18
C TRP A 149 -6.41 -6.34 -8.55
N TRP A 150 -5.09 -6.41 -8.67
CA TRP A 150 -4.41 -6.22 -9.95
C TRP A 150 -4.87 -7.25 -11.00
N ALA A 151 -4.87 -8.54 -10.66
CA ALA A 151 -5.31 -9.59 -11.57
C ALA A 151 -6.77 -9.40 -12.05
N ALA A 152 -7.63 -8.81 -11.22
CA ALA A 152 -9.04 -8.57 -11.55
C ALA A 152 -9.27 -7.27 -12.34
N THR A 153 -8.47 -6.24 -12.11
CA THR A 153 -8.72 -4.87 -12.60
C THR A 153 -7.74 -4.40 -13.67
N GLY A 154 -6.64 -5.11 -13.88
CA GLY A 154 -5.54 -4.63 -14.72
C GLY A 154 -4.90 -3.35 -14.20
N ALA A 155 -5.03 -3.08 -12.89
CA ALA A 155 -4.59 -1.84 -12.24
C ALA A 155 -5.27 -0.58 -12.83
N ALA A 156 -6.54 -0.67 -13.22
CA ALA A 156 -7.33 0.50 -13.57
C ALA A 156 -7.61 1.37 -12.32
N ASP A 157 -7.63 2.69 -12.50
CA ASP A 157 -7.97 3.66 -11.44
C ASP A 157 -9.36 4.26 -11.75
N ASP A 158 -10.39 3.44 -11.53
CA ASP A 158 -11.78 3.80 -11.70
C ASP A 158 -12.63 3.32 -10.50
N ASP A 159 -13.89 3.73 -10.45
CA ASP A 159 -14.79 3.38 -9.35
C ASP A 159 -15.01 1.87 -9.22
N ALA A 160 -14.91 1.09 -10.30
CA ALA A 160 -15.09 -0.36 -10.24
C ALA A 160 -13.87 -1.04 -9.60
N SER A 161 -12.67 -0.57 -9.92
CA SER A 161 -11.44 -1.00 -9.27
C SER A 161 -11.41 -0.62 -7.80
N ARG A 162 -11.88 0.58 -7.45
CA ARG A 162 -11.97 1.03 -6.04
C ARG A 162 -12.93 0.16 -5.23
N ARG A 163 -14.12 -0.13 -5.77
CA ARG A 163 -15.06 -1.09 -5.15
C ARG A 163 -14.44 -2.49 -4.99
N THR A 164 -13.69 -2.96 -5.98
CA THR A 164 -13.01 -4.26 -5.91
C THR A 164 -11.97 -4.28 -4.79
N TRP A 165 -11.26 -3.18 -4.57
CA TRP A 165 -10.31 -3.04 -3.46
C TRP A 165 -11.04 -3.08 -2.11
N ASP A 166 -12.11 -2.32 -1.97
CA ASP A 166 -12.91 -2.25 -0.74
C ASP A 166 -13.47 -3.63 -0.36
N ASP A 167 -14.04 -4.37 -1.31
CA ASP A 167 -14.55 -5.73 -1.11
C ASP A 167 -13.45 -6.71 -0.63
N LEU A 168 -12.24 -6.58 -1.19
CA LEU A 168 -11.10 -7.41 -0.80
C LEU A 168 -10.57 -7.05 0.59
N LEU A 169 -10.51 -5.76 0.91
CA LEU A 169 -10.12 -5.26 2.23
C LEU A 169 -11.12 -5.71 3.30
N ASP A 170 -12.41 -5.63 3.03
CA ASP A 170 -13.47 -6.11 3.93
C ASP A 170 -13.36 -7.60 4.21
N ARG A 171 -13.04 -8.37 3.18
CA ARG A 171 -12.80 -9.80 3.33
C ARG A 171 -11.55 -10.09 4.16
N LEU A 172 -10.47 -9.32 3.97
CA LEU A 172 -9.26 -9.42 4.78
C LEU A 172 -9.57 -9.13 6.25
N VAL A 173 -10.17 -7.98 6.56
CA VAL A 173 -10.50 -7.56 7.93
C VAL A 173 -11.42 -8.57 8.60
N THR A 174 -12.44 -9.06 7.89
CA THR A 174 -13.36 -10.08 8.41
C THR A 174 -12.60 -11.35 8.78
N ARG A 175 -11.70 -11.83 7.92
CA ARG A 175 -10.91 -13.05 8.18
C ARG A 175 -9.89 -12.88 9.28
N THR A 176 -9.28 -11.70 9.41
CA THR A 176 -8.42 -11.38 10.56
C THR A 176 -9.23 -11.42 11.87
N ARG A 177 -10.46 -10.92 11.86
CA ARG A 177 -11.34 -10.90 13.05
C ARG A 177 -11.87 -12.30 13.43
N THR A 178 -12.30 -13.10 12.46
CA THR A 178 -13.01 -14.37 12.72
C THR A 178 -12.12 -15.61 12.58
N GLY A 179 -10.89 -15.46 12.10
CA GLY A 179 -10.01 -16.56 11.72
C GLY A 179 -10.44 -17.28 10.43
N HIS A 180 -9.67 -18.31 10.08
CA HIS A 180 -9.81 -19.08 8.83
C HIS A 180 -10.45 -20.47 8.99
N ALA A 181 -10.81 -20.86 10.21
CA ALA A 181 -11.26 -22.23 10.54
C ALA A 181 -12.64 -22.61 9.95
N ALA A 182 -13.37 -21.69 9.34
CA ALA A 182 -14.65 -21.96 8.69
C ALA A 182 -14.60 -21.55 7.21
N THR A 183 -14.12 -22.48 6.37
CA THR A 183 -14.50 -22.68 4.97
C THR A 183 -13.92 -24.01 4.51
N ALA A 184 -14.63 -25.09 4.84
CA ALA A 184 -14.55 -26.37 4.14
C ALA A 184 -15.86 -26.54 3.37
#